data_AF-A0ABD4LEJ9-F1
#
_entry.id   AF-A0ABD4LEJ9-F1
#
_cell.length_a   1.000
_cell.length_b   1.000
_cell.length_c   1.000
_cell.angle_alpha   90.00
_cell.angle_beta   90.00
_cell.angle_gamma   90.00
#
_symmetry.space_group_name_H-M   'P 1'
#
loop_
_entity.id
_entity.type
_entity.pdbx_description
1 polymer ?
#
loop_
_entity_poly.entity_id
_entity_poly.type
_entity_poly.pdbx_seq_one_letter_code
_entity_poly.pdbx_strand_id
1 'polypeptide(L)'
;MHEIAKWDLGRLYSNTDILVPILELKEQFFVTKDIGILSNLIQSIEKAEYYLYCRSAEESVSSDITRLTMKVKELKSEVQQVIQQSELEITDNTRLIKDELHAWENMYIQLKDRIEIEHNNKQLSFGQANHVAMNSDNEKERLEVFESLICALHKEKEIFATVLNQIGRLRNTKGNELEDREILARSLHANGISETVLLQIWNATEENLDKLVSALNVYKKGKTSITWHELMTVKENNEVSILFSVAVQNIYGAFKNIDEELAEFARNAIESGWVDAEPRENKPPGGFCAPFFSEKESRISMRYDGSIDSVRILAHELGHAWHFYNMSFEQSASFLDDYLPMSTAESASIFFETLLINYLIQATDSIDIKKSLLSWKIRNCFNYVMAIRASFEFEKNFYEKCKESPISADEIEKISIVAQEKAYGNALSEYQPFVWMKYVQFYIADVPFYNYPYTFGYLVSFSLLEIAKENKSTFHSKYKEFLRETGKAPVEELIKKHFEIDITSYAFWDKAFKQISKDIDAYLRLI
;
A
#
# COMPACT_ATOMS: atom_id res chain seq x y z
N MET A 1 -28.19 13.16 5.29
CA MET A 1 -26.83 12.57 5.19
C MET A 1 -25.80 13.51 5.83
N HIS A 2 -25.88 13.73 7.15
CA HIS A 2 -24.89 14.50 7.94
C HIS A 2 -24.08 13.61 8.89
N GLU A 3 -24.31 12.30 8.89
CA GLU A 3 -23.61 11.37 9.77
C GLU A 3 -22.37 10.82 9.07
N ILE A 4 -21.23 10.91 9.75
CA ILE A 4 -20.00 10.20 9.37
C ILE A 4 -20.27 8.70 9.56
N ALA A 5 -19.93 7.89 8.56
CA ALA A 5 -20.18 6.47 8.58
C ALA A 5 -19.41 5.77 9.72
N LYS A 6 -20.07 4.82 10.38
CA LYS A 6 -19.51 3.90 11.38
C LYS A 6 -19.78 2.47 10.94
N TRP A 7 -18.96 1.53 11.39
CA TRP A 7 -19.19 0.12 11.10
C TRP A 7 -20.45 -0.42 11.76
N ASP A 8 -21.08 -1.36 11.06
CA ASP A 8 -21.99 -2.34 11.65
C ASP A 8 -21.33 -3.72 11.61
N LEU A 9 -20.42 -3.97 12.57
CA LEU A 9 -19.79 -5.28 12.73
C LEU A 9 -20.73 -6.33 13.33
N GLY A 10 -21.80 -5.91 14.02
CA GLY A 10 -22.77 -6.81 14.66
C GLY A 10 -23.51 -7.70 13.67
N ARG A 11 -23.62 -7.27 12.40
CA ARG A 11 -24.17 -8.07 11.29
C ARG A 11 -23.36 -9.32 10.96
N LEU A 12 -22.04 -9.29 11.12
CA LEU A 12 -21.14 -10.33 10.58
C LEU A 12 -21.15 -11.62 11.41
N TYR A 13 -21.35 -11.48 12.73
CA TYR A 13 -21.49 -12.60 13.67
C TYR A 13 -22.72 -12.36 14.54
N SER A 14 -23.75 -13.18 14.35
CA SER A 14 -25.02 -13.10 15.09
C SER A 14 -24.94 -13.61 16.53
N ASN A 15 -23.92 -14.43 16.85
CA ASN A 15 -23.61 -14.96 18.17
C ASN A 15 -22.11 -14.71 18.48
N THR A 16 -21.74 -14.68 19.76
CA THR A 16 -20.33 -14.57 20.20
C THR A 16 -19.45 -15.77 19.83
N ASP A 17 -20.01 -16.84 19.25
CA ASP A 17 -19.26 -18.05 18.93
C ASP A 17 -18.67 -18.00 17.52
N ILE A 18 -17.41 -17.59 17.45
CA ILE A 18 -16.61 -17.49 16.22
C ILE A 18 -15.98 -18.84 15.85
N LEU A 19 -15.76 -19.74 16.82
CA LEU A 19 -14.89 -20.90 16.65
C LEU A 19 -15.66 -22.17 16.24
N VAL A 20 -16.87 -22.38 16.75
CA VAL A 20 -17.61 -23.63 16.49
C VAL A 20 -17.79 -23.92 14.98
N PRO A 21 -18.24 -22.98 14.13
CA PRO A 21 -18.39 -23.25 12.71
C PRO A 21 -17.07 -23.65 12.02
N ILE A 22 -15.95 -23.06 12.45
CA ILE A 22 -14.62 -23.36 11.91
C ILE A 22 -14.21 -24.79 12.31
N LEU A 23 -14.42 -25.17 13.56
CA LEU A 23 -14.08 -26.49 14.07
C LEU A 23 -14.90 -27.60 13.39
N GLU A 24 -16.21 -27.37 13.17
CA GLU A 24 -17.06 -28.32 12.44
C GLU A 24 -16.62 -28.52 10.99
N LEU A 25 -16.32 -27.42 10.27
CA LEU A 25 -15.79 -27.48 8.90
C LEU A 25 -14.44 -28.18 8.85
N LYS A 26 -13.58 -27.93 9.84
CA LYS A 26 -12.29 -28.61 9.98
C LYS A 26 -12.51 -30.12 10.14
N GLU A 27 -13.32 -30.57 11.09
CA GLU A 27 -13.57 -32.01 11.27
C GLU A 27 -14.12 -32.66 9.99
N GLN A 28 -15.09 -32.01 9.32
CA GLN A 28 -15.63 -32.49 8.05
C GLN A 28 -14.58 -32.59 6.95
N PHE A 29 -13.73 -31.57 6.79
CA PHE A 29 -12.66 -31.57 5.79
C PHE A 29 -11.65 -32.68 6.07
N PHE A 30 -11.24 -32.88 7.32
CA PHE A 30 -10.26 -33.92 7.66
C PHE A 30 -10.77 -35.33 7.39
N VAL A 31 -12.09 -35.55 7.46
CA VAL A 31 -12.74 -36.82 7.12
C VAL A 31 -12.93 -36.99 5.61
N THR A 32 -13.42 -35.95 4.92
CA THR A 32 -13.88 -36.06 3.53
C THR A 32 -12.82 -35.74 2.49
N LYS A 33 -11.87 -34.87 2.83
CA LYS A 33 -10.91 -34.24 1.90
C LYS A 33 -11.56 -33.51 0.73
N ASP A 34 -12.79 -33.04 0.91
CA ASP A 34 -13.53 -32.30 -0.11
C ASP A 34 -13.02 -30.86 -0.27
N ILE A 35 -12.78 -30.43 -1.52
CA ILE A 35 -12.22 -29.11 -1.86
C ILE A 35 -13.23 -27.99 -1.57
N GLY A 36 -14.52 -28.23 -1.75
CA GLY A 36 -15.57 -27.26 -1.42
C GLY A 36 -15.63 -27.00 0.08
N ILE A 37 -15.51 -28.04 0.90
CA ILE A 37 -15.42 -27.91 2.36
C ILE A 37 -14.13 -27.17 2.77
N LEU A 38 -13.00 -27.44 2.12
CA LEU A 38 -11.75 -26.70 2.35
C LEU A 38 -11.91 -25.20 2.06
N SER A 39 -12.53 -24.85 0.93
CA SER A 39 -12.80 -23.45 0.56
C SER A 39 -13.66 -22.76 1.63
N ASN A 40 -14.71 -23.43 2.10
CA ASN A 40 -15.57 -22.89 3.17
C ASN A 40 -14.83 -22.75 4.51
N LEU A 41 -13.93 -23.69 4.84
CA LEU A 41 -13.10 -23.64 6.04
C LEU A 41 -12.15 -22.43 5.99
N ILE A 42 -11.45 -22.23 4.87
CA ILE A 42 -10.55 -21.10 4.65
C ILE A 42 -11.32 -19.78 4.80
N GLN A 43 -12.45 -19.62 4.10
CA GLN A 43 -13.27 -18.42 4.19
C GLN A 43 -13.77 -18.15 5.61
N SER A 44 -14.11 -19.20 6.38
CA SER A 44 -14.56 -19.06 7.77
C SER A 44 -13.43 -18.61 8.70
N ILE A 45 -12.20 -19.08 8.47
CA ILE A 45 -11.00 -18.65 9.21
C ILE A 45 -10.67 -17.19 8.88
N GLU A 46 -10.66 -16.82 7.60
CA GLU A 46 -10.39 -15.43 7.17
C GLU A 46 -11.45 -14.46 7.70
N LYS A 47 -12.72 -14.83 7.60
CA LYS A 47 -13.82 -14.05 8.17
C LYS A 47 -13.60 -13.78 9.67
N ALA A 48 -13.20 -14.80 10.43
CA ALA A 48 -12.91 -14.66 11.84
C ALA A 48 -11.69 -13.76 12.11
N GLU A 49 -10.62 -13.94 11.33
CA GLU A 49 -9.40 -13.14 11.44
C GLU A 49 -9.68 -11.66 11.16
N TYR A 50 -10.34 -11.35 10.05
CA TYR A 50 -10.70 -9.98 9.68
C TYR A 50 -11.72 -9.36 10.65
N TYR A 51 -12.69 -10.13 11.14
CA TYR A 51 -13.62 -9.63 12.16
C TYR A 51 -12.88 -9.23 13.44
N LEU A 52 -11.98 -10.09 13.93
CA LEU A 52 -11.18 -9.80 15.13
C LEU A 52 -10.22 -8.62 14.90
N TYR A 53 -9.65 -8.51 13.70
CA TYR A 53 -8.84 -7.36 13.30
C TYR A 53 -9.65 -6.06 13.32
N CYS A 54 -10.83 -6.02 12.69
CA CYS A 54 -11.74 -4.87 12.75
C CYS A 54 -12.11 -4.52 14.20
N ARG A 55 -12.44 -5.51 15.05
CA ARG A 55 -12.73 -5.28 16.48
C ARG A 55 -11.57 -4.67 17.24
N SER A 56 -10.34 -5.12 16.96
CA SER A 56 -9.13 -4.55 17.57
C SER A 56 -8.87 -3.10 17.15
N ALA A 57 -9.44 -2.66 16.02
CA ALA A 57 -9.36 -1.28 15.54
C ALA A 57 -10.48 -0.36 16.06
N GLU A 58 -11.64 -0.91 16.49
CA GLU A 58 -12.73 -0.13 17.09
C GLU A 58 -12.45 0.26 18.55
N GLU A 59 -11.98 -0.68 19.35
CA GLU A 59 -11.91 -0.58 20.81
C GLU A 59 -10.53 -0.97 21.35
N SER A 60 -10.24 -0.62 22.60
CA SER A 60 -9.08 -1.16 23.31
C SER A 60 -9.14 -2.68 23.36
N VAL A 61 -8.11 -3.36 22.85
CA VAL A 61 -8.06 -4.82 22.75
C VAL A 61 -8.27 -5.48 24.13
N SER A 62 -9.39 -6.21 24.29
CA SER A 62 -9.66 -6.98 25.50
C SER A 62 -8.88 -8.30 25.49
N SER A 63 -8.62 -8.87 26.67
CA SER A 63 -7.92 -10.16 26.80
C SER A 63 -8.64 -11.31 26.07
N ASP A 64 -9.98 -11.23 25.96
CA ASP A 64 -10.78 -12.22 25.24
C ASP A 64 -10.57 -12.14 23.72
N ILE A 65 -10.50 -10.93 23.15
CA ILE A 65 -10.19 -10.73 21.73
C ILE A 65 -8.80 -11.30 21.43
N THR A 66 -7.79 -10.98 22.25
CA THR A 66 -6.43 -11.51 22.06
C THR A 66 -6.41 -13.04 22.06
N ARG A 67 -7.11 -13.68 23.01
CA ARG A 67 -7.19 -15.15 23.09
C ARG A 67 -7.87 -15.75 21.86
N LEU A 68 -8.94 -15.14 21.36
CA LEU A 68 -9.62 -15.59 20.15
C LEU A 68 -8.73 -15.44 18.92
N THR A 69 -8.03 -14.31 18.78
CA THR A 69 -7.09 -14.06 17.68
C THR A 69 -5.98 -15.10 17.64
N MET A 70 -5.41 -15.46 18.79
CA MET A 70 -4.38 -16.53 18.85
C MET A 70 -4.94 -17.87 18.37
N LYS A 71 -6.13 -18.27 18.82
CA LYS A 71 -6.76 -19.52 18.40
C LYS A 71 -7.08 -19.56 16.90
N VAL A 72 -7.57 -18.46 16.33
CA VAL A 72 -7.85 -18.38 14.89
C VAL A 72 -6.54 -18.49 14.09
N LYS A 73 -5.45 -17.86 14.55
CA LYS A 73 -4.12 -17.97 13.92
C LYS A 73 -3.55 -19.39 14.01
N GLU A 74 -3.75 -20.08 15.14
CA GLU A 74 -3.38 -21.50 15.29
C GLU A 74 -4.14 -22.36 14.28
N LEU A 75 -5.47 -22.19 14.17
CA LEU A 75 -6.30 -22.91 13.20
C LEU A 75 -5.88 -22.62 11.75
N LYS A 76 -5.58 -21.36 11.40
CA LYS A 76 -5.03 -21.00 10.08
C LYS A 76 -3.75 -21.77 9.80
N SER A 77 -2.82 -21.76 10.75
CA SER A 77 -1.52 -22.44 10.63
C SER A 77 -1.67 -23.95 10.46
N GLU A 78 -2.57 -24.59 11.21
CA GLU A 78 -2.87 -26.02 11.06
C GLU A 78 -3.45 -26.36 9.68
N VAL A 79 -4.39 -25.55 9.19
CA VAL A 79 -4.99 -25.75 7.86
C VAL A 79 -3.95 -25.54 6.75
N GLN A 80 -3.14 -24.48 6.85
CA GLN A 80 -2.03 -24.22 5.92
C GLN A 80 -1.05 -25.40 5.88
N GLN A 81 -0.68 -25.97 7.04
CA GLN A 81 0.19 -27.15 7.09
C GLN A 81 -0.43 -28.35 6.38
N VAL A 82 -1.74 -28.56 6.48
CA VAL A 82 -2.40 -29.67 5.77
C VAL A 82 -2.44 -29.46 4.26
N ILE A 83 -2.69 -28.22 3.82
CA ILE A 83 -2.62 -27.85 2.39
C ILE A 83 -1.19 -28.05 1.86
N GLN A 84 -0.18 -27.64 2.63
CA GLN A 84 1.23 -27.75 2.27
C GLN A 84 1.80 -29.17 2.43
N GLN A 85 1.28 -30.01 3.32
CA GLN A 85 1.66 -31.43 3.39
C GLN A 85 1.25 -32.22 2.14
N SER A 86 0.38 -31.67 1.28
CA SER A 86 0.17 -32.16 -0.09
C SER A 86 1.12 -31.58 -1.15
N GLU A 87 1.89 -30.54 -0.82
CA GLU A 87 2.83 -29.83 -1.71
C GLU A 87 4.15 -29.50 -0.97
N LEU A 88 5.10 -30.45 -0.99
CA LEU A 88 6.49 -30.37 -0.50
C LEU A 88 6.68 -30.14 1.03
N GLU A 89 7.56 -30.95 1.64
CA GLU A 89 7.99 -30.78 3.02
C GLU A 89 8.69 -29.43 3.21
N ILE A 90 8.05 -28.49 3.91
CA ILE A 90 8.75 -27.31 4.46
C ILE A 90 9.82 -27.84 5.41
N THR A 91 11.09 -27.60 5.07
CA THR A 91 12.21 -28.00 5.92
C THR A 91 12.16 -27.24 7.25
N ASP A 92 12.60 -27.89 8.34
CA ASP A 92 12.72 -27.24 9.66
C ASP A 92 13.50 -25.91 9.60
N ASN A 93 14.50 -25.82 8.72
CA ASN A 93 15.28 -24.60 8.47
C ASN A 93 14.44 -23.44 7.95
N THR A 94 13.52 -23.68 6.99
CA THR A 94 12.68 -22.62 6.42
C THR A 94 11.77 -22.01 7.48
N ARG A 95 11.22 -22.85 8.37
CA ARG A 95 10.40 -22.41 9.49
C ARG A 95 11.21 -21.58 10.48
N LEU A 96 12.40 -22.05 10.86
CA LEU A 96 13.30 -21.31 11.75
C LEU A 96 13.67 -19.94 11.19
N ILE A 97 14.00 -19.85 9.89
CA ILE A 97 14.32 -18.57 9.25
C ILE A 97 13.12 -17.62 9.28
N LYS A 98 11.90 -18.12 9.06
CA LYS A 98 10.68 -17.31 9.15
C LYS A 98 10.48 -16.77 10.56
N ASP A 99 10.57 -17.63 11.57
CA ASP A 99 10.42 -17.23 12.98
C ASP A 99 11.48 -16.20 13.39
N GLU A 100 12.73 -16.36 12.95
CA GLU A 100 13.80 -15.40 13.19
C GLU A 100 13.57 -14.06 12.47
N LEU A 101 13.08 -14.06 11.23
CA LEU A 101 12.74 -12.83 10.51
C LEU A 101 11.67 -12.03 11.27
N HIS A 102 10.61 -12.68 11.76
CA HIS A 102 9.59 -12.01 12.57
C HIS A 102 10.14 -11.52 13.92
N ALA A 103 11.07 -12.24 14.53
CA ALA A 103 11.72 -11.76 15.75
C ALA A 103 12.51 -10.45 15.51
N TRP A 104 13.21 -10.34 14.38
CA TRP A 104 13.92 -9.11 14.00
C TRP A 104 12.99 -7.97 13.59
N GLU A 105 11.88 -8.26 12.90
CA GLU A 105 10.81 -7.30 12.64
C GLU A 105 10.23 -6.73 13.95
N ASN A 106 9.93 -7.61 14.91
CA ASN A 106 9.44 -7.21 16.24
C ASN A 106 10.48 -6.36 17.00
N MET A 107 11.77 -6.69 16.87
CA MET A 107 12.85 -5.89 17.44
C MET A 107 12.89 -4.49 16.81
N TYR A 108 12.75 -4.38 15.49
CA TYR A 108 12.63 -3.09 14.81
C TYR A 108 11.46 -2.25 15.36
N ILE A 109 10.28 -2.86 15.51
CA ILE A 109 9.09 -2.18 16.05
C ILE A 109 9.37 -1.66 17.46
N GLN A 110 9.88 -2.51 18.36
CA GLN A 110 10.22 -2.11 19.73
C GLN A 110 11.26 -0.99 19.79
N LEU A 111 12.30 -1.05 18.94
CA LEU A 111 13.31 -0.01 18.86
C LEU A 111 12.72 1.32 18.41
N LYS A 112 11.91 1.31 17.34
CA LYS A 112 11.25 2.51 16.82
C LYS A 112 10.30 3.13 17.84
N ASP A 113 9.52 2.32 18.54
CA ASP A 113 8.54 2.78 19.53
C ASP A 113 9.20 3.35 20.79
N ARG A 114 10.44 2.97 21.07
CA ARG A 114 11.26 3.52 22.17
C ARG A 114 11.87 4.90 21.85
N ILE A 115 11.95 5.29 20.58
CA ILE A 115 12.57 6.58 20.21
C ILE A 115 11.69 7.73 20.75
N GLU A 116 12.30 8.53 21.63
CA GLU A 116 11.72 9.75 22.19
C GLU A 116 12.45 10.98 21.62
N ILE A 117 11.67 11.98 21.24
CA ILE A 117 12.16 13.25 20.69
C ILE A 117 11.73 14.37 21.62
N GLU A 118 12.70 15.06 22.21
CA GLU A 118 12.45 16.23 23.03
C GLU A 118 12.27 17.48 22.16
N HIS A 119 11.14 18.17 22.32
CA HIS A 119 10.89 19.46 21.66
C HIS A 119 10.06 20.37 22.57
N ASN A 120 10.52 21.60 22.82
CA ASN A 120 9.83 22.58 23.68
C ASN A 120 9.44 22.05 25.07
N ASN A 121 10.36 21.31 25.73
CA ASN A 121 10.14 20.65 27.03
C ASN A 121 9.00 19.60 27.02
N LYS A 122 8.59 19.12 25.85
CA LYS A 122 7.66 17.99 25.69
C LYS A 122 8.40 16.81 25.06
N GLN A 123 8.07 15.61 25.51
CA GLN A 123 8.50 14.38 24.86
C GLN A 123 7.47 13.99 23.81
N LEU A 124 7.93 13.79 22.57
CA LEU A 124 7.15 13.30 21.46
C LEU A 124 7.58 11.87 21.13
N SER A 125 6.63 10.98 20.88
CA SER A 125 6.95 9.67 20.29
C SER A 125 7.48 9.84 18.87
N PHE A 126 8.17 8.83 18.33
CA PHE A 126 8.60 8.81 16.92
C PHE A 126 7.47 9.19 15.96
N GLY A 127 6.28 8.61 16.13
CA GLY A 127 5.12 8.87 15.28
C GLY A 127 4.64 10.33 15.36
N GLN A 128 4.56 10.87 16.58
CA GLN A 128 4.16 12.27 16.81
C GLN A 128 5.18 13.25 16.23
N ALA A 129 6.47 13.03 16.50
CA ALA A 129 7.55 13.87 15.98
C ALA A 129 7.60 13.83 14.45
N ASN A 130 7.50 12.64 13.84
CA ASN A 130 7.44 12.51 12.38
C ASN A 130 6.20 13.20 11.81
N HIS A 131 5.04 13.11 12.47
CA HIS A 131 3.85 13.83 12.03
C HIS A 131 4.05 15.35 12.05
N VAL A 132 4.54 15.91 13.15
CA VAL A 132 4.82 17.36 13.27
C VAL A 132 5.88 17.80 12.26
N ALA A 133 6.98 17.05 12.15
CA ALA A 133 8.07 17.32 11.21
C ALA A 133 7.65 17.29 9.74
N MET A 134 6.55 16.61 9.39
CA MET A 134 6.08 16.53 8.00
C MET A 134 4.84 17.38 7.73
N ASN A 135 4.06 17.73 8.76
CA ASN A 135 2.70 18.28 8.56
C ASN A 135 2.40 19.57 9.33
N SER A 136 3.27 20.05 10.23
CA SER A 136 2.99 21.32 10.93
C SER A 136 2.91 22.50 9.96
N ASP A 137 1.88 23.33 10.12
CA ASP A 137 1.69 24.59 9.38
C ASP A 137 2.76 25.63 9.76
N ASN A 138 3.34 25.52 10.95
CA ASN A 138 4.44 26.36 11.38
C ASN A 138 5.76 25.80 10.83
N GLU A 139 6.31 26.45 9.81
CA GLU A 139 7.59 26.07 9.18
C GLU A 139 8.75 25.97 10.17
N LYS A 140 8.83 26.88 11.14
CA LYS A 140 9.90 26.85 12.14
C LYS A 140 9.79 25.61 13.04
N GLU A 141 8.60 25.35 13.57
CA GLU A 141 8.34 24.15 14.40
C GLU A 141 8.62 22.88 13.60
N ARG A 142 8.17 22.85 12.33
CA ARG A 142 8.38 21.72 11.43
C ARG A 142 9.86 21.40 11.24
N LEU A 143 10.70 22.41 10.99
CA LEU A 143 12.14 22.25 10.83
C LEU A 143 12.84 21.86 12.14
N GLU A 144 12.52 22.52 13.25
CA GLU A 144 13.11 22.20 14.57
C GLU A 144 12.82 20.76 15.01
N VAL A 145 11.59 20.28 14.80
CA VAL A 145 11.22 18.89 15.11
C VAL A 145 11.86 17.91 14.12
N PHE A 146 11.96 18.30 12.84
CA PHE A 146 12.66 17.48 11.84
C PHE A 146 14.14 17.28 12.23
N GLU A 147 14.87 18.34 12.55
CA GLU A 147 16.27 18.27 13.01
C GLU A 147 16.41 17.40 14.26
N SER A 148 15.51 17.59 15.25
CA SER A 148 15.51 16.80 16.49
C SER A 148 15.28 15.31 16.23
N LEU A 149 14.37 14.99 15.31
CA LEU A 149 14.11 13.61 14.86
C LEU A 149 15.34 13.00 14.17
N ILE A 150 16.01 13.75 13.28
CA ILE A 150 17.25 13.30 12.62
C ILE A 150 18.35 13.04 13.65
N CYS A 151 18.53 13.92 14.64
CA CYS A 151 19.49 13.69 15.72
C CYS A 151 19.17 12.46 16.57
N ALA A 152 17.89 12.21 16.87
CA ALA A 152 17.47 11.02 17.61
C ALA A 152 17.76 9.73 16.82
N LEU A 153 17.43 9.71 15.52
CA LEU A 153 17.73 8.58 14.64
C LEU A 153 19.23 8.34 14.50
N HIS A 154 20.03 9.39 14.36
CA HIS A 154 21.48 9.27 14.28
C HIS A 154 22.10 8.57 15.50
N LYS A 155 21.56 8.80 16.71
CA LYS A 155 22.04 8.15 17.95
C LYS A 155 21.77 6.64 17.96
N GLU A 156 20.69 6.20 17.33
CA GLU A 156 20.25 4.79 17.31
C GLU A 156 20.69 4.04 16.03
N LYS A 157 21.37 4.71 15.08
CA LYS A 157 21.65 4.13 13.76
C LYS A 157 22.37 2.78 13.81
N GLU A 158 23.28 2.57 14.76
CA GLU A 158 24.06 1.32 14.84
C GLU A 158 23.19 0.09 15.17
N ILE A 159 22.19 0.25 16.05
CA ILE A 159 21.31 -0.88 16.41
C ILE A 159 20.32 -1.16 15.28
N PHE A 160 19.80 -0.14 14.60
CA PHE A 160 18.95 -0.34 13.42
C PHE A 160 19.74 -1.00 12.28
N ALA A 161 20.99 -0.59 12.05
CA ALA A 161 21.86 -1.23 11.06
C ALA A 161 22.08 -2.71 11.40
N THR A 162 22.27 -3.04 12.68
CA THR A 162 22.37 -4.44 13.13
C THR A 162 21.12 -5.22 12.75
N VAL A 163 19.92 -4.72 13.10
CA VAL A 163 18.64 -5.39 12.77
C VAL A 163 18.48 -5.57 11.26
N LEU A 164 18.72 -4.52 10.48
CA LEU A 164 18.57 -4.58 9.02
C LEU A 164 19.54 -5.57 8.37
N ASN A 165 20.80 -5.64 8.86
CA ASN A 165 21.76 -6.64 8.42
C ASN A 165 21.32 -8.08 8.73
N GLN A 166 20.73 -8.34 9.90
CA GLN A 166 20.23 -9.67 10.23
C GLN A 166 19.07 -10.09 9.31
N ILE A 167 18.14 -9.17 9.06
CA ILE A 167 17.05 -9.39 8.11
C ILE A 167 17.60 -9.64 6.70
N GLY A 168 18.53 -8.82 6.22
CA GLY A 168 19.18 -9.00 4.93
C GLY A 168 19.87 -10.35 4.78
N ARG A 169 20.64 -10.75 5.81
CA ARG A 169 21.30 -12.07 5.86
C ARG A 169 20.29 -13.20 5.79
N LEU A 170 19.25 -13.17 6.63
CA LEU A 170 18.23 -14.22 6.67
C LEU A 170 17.46 -14.33 5.36
N ARG A 171 17.10 -13.21 4.72
CA ARG A 171 16.45 -13.21 3.41
C ARG A 171 17.35 -13.81 2.32
N ASN A 172 18.65 -13.51 2.35
CA ASN A 172 19.65 -14.09 1.45
C ASN A 172 19.79 -15.61 1.69
N THR A 173 19.91 -16.05 2.95
CA THR A 173 19.96 -17.48 3.30
C THR A 173 18.70 -18.21 2.86
N LYS A 174 17.51 -17.64 3.11
CA LYS A 174 16.23 -18.17 2.62
C LYS A 174 16.22 -18.31 1.10
N GLY A 175 16.88 -17.40 0.37
CA GLY A 175 16.98 -17.45 -1.10
C GLY A 175 17.72 -18.69 -1.60
N ASN A 176 18.83 -19.02 -0.94
CA ASN A 176 19.69 -20.14 -1.31
C ASN A 176 19.07 -21.50 -0.98
N GLU A 177 18.24 -21.62 0.06
CA GLU A 177 17.64 -22.91 0.47
C GLU A 177 16.39 -23.32 -0.33
N LEU A 178 15.61 -22.36 -0.85
CA LEU A 178 14.24 -22.60 -1.33
C LEU A 178 14.05 -22.62 -2.85
N GLU A 179 15.12 -22.59 -3.66
CA GLU A 179 15.12 -22.80 -5.14
C GLU A 179 16.33 -22.12 -5.85
N ASP A 180 17.32 -21.60 -5.10
CA ASP A 180 18.42 -20.81 -5.67
C ASP A 180 17.93 -19.56 -6.44
N ARG A 181 16.80 -18.98 -6.00
CA ARG A 181 16.24 -17.74 -6.56
C ARG A 181 16.62 -16.53 -5.73
N GLU A 182 17.13 -15.50 -6.41
CA GLU A 182 17.40 -14.21 -5.79
C GLU A 182 16.14 -13.62 -5.12
N ILE A 183 16.34 -12.83 -4.05
CA ILE A 183 15.25 -12.22 -3.27
C ILE A 183 14.25 -11.48 -4.18
N LEU A 184 14.75 -10.75 -5.18
CA LEU A 184 13.92 -10.00 -6.13
C LEU A 184 13.02 -10.92 -6.96
N ALA A 185 13.55 -12.03 -7.50
CA ALA A 185 12.77 -12.97 -8.31
C ALA A 185 11.59 -13.58 -7.54
N ARG A 186 11.75 -13.84 -6.24
CA ARG A 186 10.64 -14.28 -5.38
C ARG A 186 9.60 -13.19 -5.14
N SER A 187 10.06 -11.96 -4.90
CA SER A 187 9.14 -10.82 -4.75
C SER A 187 8.31 -10.61 -6.03
N LEU A 188 8.95 -10.71 -7.20
CA LEU A 188 8.30 -10.59 -8.51
C LEU A 188 7.29 -11.72 -8.74
N HIS A 189 7.65 -12.97 -8.40
CA HIS A 189 6.74 -14.11 -8.47
C HIS A 189 5.53 -13.94 -7.56
N ALA A 190 5.73 -13.55 -6.29
CA ALA A 190 4.63 -13.26 -5.36
C ALA A 190 3.74 -12.11 -5.86
N ASN A 191 4.29 -11.20 -6.66
CA ASN A 191 3.56 -10.12 -7.30
C ASN A 191 3.03 -10.46 -8.70
N GLY A 192 3.19 -11.70 -9.18
CA GLY A 192 2.71 -12.14 -10.48
C GLY A 192 3.27 -11.35 -11.67
N ILE A 193 4.45 -10.74 -11.55
CA ILE A 193 5.06 -9.95 -12.63
C ILE A 193 6.43 -10.51 -13.02
N SER A 194 6.84 -10.31 -14.27
CA SER A 194 8.18 -10.68 -14.74
C SER A 194 9.23 -9.61 -14.43
N GLU A 195 10.51 -10.01 -14.45
CA GLU A 195 11.63 -9.06 -14.43
C GLU A 195 11.59 -8.07 -15.61
N THR A 196 11.06 -8.52 -16.76
CA THR A 196 10.93 -7.66 -17.94
C THR A 196 9.95 -6.53 -17.69
N VAL A 197 8.81 -6.82 -17.05
CA VAL A 197 7.83 -5.81 -16.64
C VAL A 197 8.48 -4.77 -15.71
N LEU A 198 9.17 -5.22 -14.66
CA LEU A 198 9.84 -4.31 -13.73
C LEU A 198 10.91 -3.47 -14.44
N LEU A 199 11.69 -4.08 -15.32
CA LEU A 199 12.69 -3.37 -16.12
C LEU A 199 12.07 -2.27 -16.98
N GLN A 200 10.93 -2.54 -17.64
CA GLN A 200 10.29 -1.53 -18.48
C GLN A 200 9.66 -0.39 -17.67
N ILE A 201 9.16 -0.65 -16.46
CA ILE A 201 8.74 0.41 -15.53
C ILE A 201 9.89 1.38 -15.26
N TRP A 202 11.07 0.84 -14.93
CA TRP A 202 12.25 1.66 -14.64
C TRP A 202 12.84 2.34 -15.86
N ASN A 203 12.84 1.69 -17.03
CA ASN A 203 13.24 2.32 -18.29
C ASN A 203 12.34 3.52 -18.61
N ALA A 204 11.02 3.34 -18.56
CA ALA A 204 10.07 4.43 -18.81
C ALA A 204 10.21 5.57 -17.79
N THR A 205 10.51 5.24 -16.53
CA THR A 205 10.79 6.23 -15.49
C THR A 205 12.07 7.02 -15.79
N GLU A 206 13.14 6.35 -16.23
CA GLU A 206 14.41 6.98 -16.57
C GLU A 206 14.29 7.92 -17.77
N GLU A 207 13.67 7.46 -18.86
CA GLU A 207 13.44 8.26 -20.07
C GLU A 207 12.58 9.50 -19.82
N ASN A 208 11.74 9.48 -18.78
CA ASN A 208 10.89 10.61 -18.40
C ASN A 208 11.43 11.39 -17.18
N LEU A 209 12.62 11.06 -16.66
CA LEU A 209 13.15 11.65 -15.43
C LEU A 209 13.31 13.17 -15.54
N ASP A 210 13.81 13.67 -16.66
CA ASP A 210 13.97 15.11 -16.90
C ASP A 210 12.65 15.88 -16.76
N LYS A 211 11.55 15.28 -17.24
CA LYS A 211 10.22 15.90 -17.14
C LYS A 211 9.73 15.90 -15.70
N LEU A 212 9.92 14.81 -14.96
CA LEU A 212 9.58 14.74 -13.53
C LEU A 212 10.40 15.74 -12.71
N VAL A 213 11.70 15.82 -12.97
CA VAL A 213 12.62 16.77 -12.34
C VAL A 213 12.23 18.22 -12.70
N SER A 214 11.77 18.48 -13.93
CA SER A 214 11.31 19.82 -14.30
C SER A 214 10.13 20.30 -13.45
N ALA A 215 9.26 19.39 -13.00
CA ALA A 215 8.16 19.71 -12.10
C ALA A 215 8.64 20.11 -10.70
N LEU A 216 9.80 19.61 -10.25
CA LEU A 216 10.41 20.03 -8.97
C LEU A 216 10.75 21.52 -8.96
N ASN A 217 11.09 22.10 -10.11
CA ASN A 217 11.48 23.52 -10.20
C ASN A 217 10.36 24.46 -9.77
N VAL A 218 9.09 24.08 -9.94
CA VAL A 218 7.95 24.89 -9.48
C VAL A 218 7.97 25.09 -7.97
N TYR A 219 8.43 24.08 -7.24
CA TYR A 219 8.42 24.09 -5.78
C TYR A 219 9.60 24.86 -5.17
N LYS A 220 10.59 25.28 -5.97
CA LYS A 220 11.75 26.04 -5.49
C LYS A 220 11.40 27.46 -5.01
N LYS A 221 10.24 28.01 -5.40
CA LYS A 221 9.76 29.36 -4.99
C LYS A 221 10.83 30.47 -5.11
N GLY A 222 11.63 30.45 -6.18
CA GLY A 222 12.69 31.43 -6.44
C GLY A 222 14.06 31.11 -5.83
N LYS A 223 14.21 29.99 -5.10
CA LYS A 223 15.50 29.45 -4.66
C LYS A 223 16.23 28.75 -5.81
N THR A 224 17.55 28.65 -5.69
CA THR A 224 18.40 27.90 -6.65
C THR A 224 18.24 26.39 -6.50
N SER A 225 17.99 25.91 -5.28
CA SER A 225 17.77 24.50 -4.94
C SER A 225 16.61 24.35 -3.95
N ILE A 226 16.15 23.11 -3.78
CA ILE A 226 15.14 22.71 -2.79
C ILE A 226 15.64 21.44 -2.09
N THR A 227 15.41 21.34 -0.78
CA THR A 227 15.70 20.13 0.00
C THR A 227 14.58 19.10 -0.16
N TRP A 228 14.87 17.83 0.16
CA TRP A 228 13.84 16.80 0.26
C TRP A 228 12.74 17.20 1.25
N HIS A 229 13.09 17.73 2.42
CA HIS A 229 12.10 18.11 3.44
C HIS A 229 11.16 19.22 2.94
N GLU A 230 11.70 20.26 2.30
CA GLU A 230 10.87 21.31 1.70
C GLU A 230 9.94 20.75 0.64
N LEU A 231 10.44 19.91 -0.27
CA LEU A 231 9.64 19.29 -1.34
C LEU A 231 8.48 18.47 -0.77
N MET A 232 8.75 17.64 0.24
CA MET A 232 7.75 16.72 0.80
C MET A 232 6.73 17.44 1.70
N THR A 233 7.08 18.63 2.22
CA THR A 233 6.23 19.42 3.13
C THR A 233 5.55 20.62 2.47
N VAL A 234 5.66 20.77 1.14
CA VAL A 234 4.92 21.80 0.40
C VAL A 234 3.42 21.63 0.64
N LYS A 235 2.76 22.69 1.12
CA LYS A 235 1.30 22.84 1.12
C LYS A 235 0.88 23.93 0.14
N GLU A 236 -0.22 23.70 -0.56
CA GLU A 236 -0.90 24.75 -1.34
C GLU A 236 -1.87 25.49 -0.42
N ASN A 237 -1.94 26.82 -0.52
CA ASN A 237 -2.75 27.65 0.39
C ASN A 237 -4.27 27.44 0.29
N ASN A 238 -4.75 26.62 -0.65
CA ASN A 238 -6.16 26.43 -0.99
C ASN A 238 -6.64 24.99 -0.70
N GLU A 239 -6.18 24.38 0.40
CA GLU A 239 -6.71 23.07 0.82
C GLU A 239 -8.21 23.18 1.13
N VAL A 240 -9.03 22.59 0.25
CA VAL A 240 -10.48 22.57 0.38
C VAL A 240 -10.86 21.53 1.43
N SER A 241 -11.61 21.95 2.45
CA SER A 241 -12.28 21.00 3.34
C SER A 241 -13.52 20.44 2.63
N ILE A 242 -13.51 19.14 2.35
CA ILE A 242 -14.58 18.41 1.69
C ILE A 242 -15.39 17.67 2.77
N LEU A 243 -16.67 18.00 2.91
CA LEU A 243 -17.55 17.26 3.82
C LEU A 243 -17.69 15.80 3.36
N PHE A 244 -17.79 14.86 4.30
CA PHE A 244 -17.91 13.42 3.99
C PHE A 244 -19.03 13.14 2.98
N SER A 245 -20.22 13.73 3.16
CA SER A 245 -21.34 13.58 2.23
C SER A 245 -21.04 14.07 0.81
N VAL A 246 -20.24 15.13 0.68
CA VAL A 246 -19.81 15.68 -0.62
C VAL A 246 -18.75 14.75 -1.25
N ALA A 247 -17.84 14.21 -0.44
CA ALA A 247 -16.90 13.18 -0.88
C ALA A 247 -17.62 11.94 -1.43
N VAL A 248 -18.64 11.43 -0.74
CA VAL A 248 -19.47 10.31 -1.22
C VAL A 248 -20.12 10.63 -2.57
N GLN A 249 -20.68 11.84 -2.73
CA GLN A 249 -21.27 12.28 -4.00
C GLN A 249 -20.23 12.36 -5.12
N ASN A 250 -19.04 12.89 -4.84
CA ASN A 250 -17.95 12.97 -5.80
C ASN A 250 -17.46 11.59 -6.23
N ILE A 251 -17.32 10.66 -5.28
CA ILE A 251 -16.95 9.27 -5.55
C ILE A 251 -18.01 8.59 -6.42
N TYR A 252 -19.29 8.73 -6.07
CA TYR A 252 -20.39 8.21 -6.88
C TYR A 252 -20.35 8.77 -8.31
N GLY A 253 -20.18 10.09 -8.47
CA GLY A 253 -20.07 10.74 -9.78
C GLY A 253 -18.86 10.27 -10.58
N ALA A 254 -17.71 10.10 -9.93
CA ALA A 254 -16.49 9.59 -10.56
C ALA A 254 -16.68 8.14 -11.04
N PHE A 255 -17.27 7.27 -10.22
CA PHE A 255 -17.42 5.84 -10.53
C PHE A 255 -18.48 5.63 -11.62
N LYS A 256 -19.55 6.43 -11.61
CA LYS A 256 -20.60 6.43 -12.63
C LYS A 256 -20.07 6.77 -14.04
N ASN A 257 -18.96 7.51 -14.14
CA ASN A 257 -18.31 7.76 -15.43
C ASN A 257 -17.67 6.51 -16.05
N ILE A 258 -17.41 5.49 -15.25
CA ILE A 258 -16.98 4.17 -15.73
C ILE A 258 -18.21 3.29 -15.97
N ASP A 259 -19.01 3.04 -14.92
CA ASP A 259 -20.24 2.26 -15.01
C ASP A 259 -21.18 2.55 -13.82
N GLU A 260 -22.49 2.40 -14.02
CA GLU A 260 -23.49 2.60 -12.96
C GLU A 260 -23.36 1.55 -11.84
N GLU A 261 -23.01 0.30 -12.18
CA GLU A 261 -22.84 -0.78 -11.20
C GLU A 261 -21.76 -0.44 -10.16
N LEU A 262 -20.66 0.18 -10.59
CA LEU A 262 -19.58 0.62 -9.70
C LEU A 262 -20.03 1.71 -8.73
N ALA A 263 -20.77 2.68 -9.24
CA ALA A 263 -21.28 3.78 -8.45
C ALA A 263 -22.27 3.29 -7.40
N GLU A 264 -23.15 2.38 -7.79
CA GLU A 264 -24.15 1.77 -6.91
C GLU A 264 -23.50 0.84 -5.87
N PHE A 265 -22.46 0.10 -6.24
CA PHE A 265 -21.66 -0.67 -5.28
C PHE A 265 -21.06 0.24 -4.19
N ALA A 266 -20.41 1.34 -4.58
CA ALA A 266 -19.80 2.27 -3.62
C ALA A 266 -20.83 2.92 -2.69
N ARG A 267 -22.00 3.30 -3.23
CA ARG A 267 -23.13 3.79 -2.43
C ARG A 267 -23.58 2.74 -1.43
N ASN A 268 -23.85 1.52 -1.88
CA ASN A 268 -24.34 0.44 -1.03
C ASN A 268 -23.33 0.07 0.07
N ALA A 269 -22.03 0.08 -0.21
CA ALA A 269 -20.99 -0.14 0.79
C ALA A 269 -21.10 0.89 1.94
N ILE A 270 -21.25 2.16 1.60
CA ILE A 270 -21.35 3.23 2.60
C ILE A 270 -22.68 3.16 3.37
N GLU A 271 -23.80 3.02 2.66
CA GLU A 271 -25.14 2.96 3.27
C GLU A 271 -25.34 1.71 4.13
N SER A 272 -24.67 0.61 3.81
CA SER A 272 -24.72 -0.66 4.56
C SER A 272 -23.74 -0.70 5.74
N GLY A 273 -23.10 0.41 6.11
CA GLY A 273 -22.21 0.49 7.27
C GLY A 273 -20.88 -0.24 7.08
N TRP A 274 -20.33 -0.29 5.86
CA TRP A 274 -19.01 -0.88 5.63
C TRP A 274 -17.87 0.06 5.99
N VAL A 275 -18.14 1.36 6.07
CA VAL A 275 -17.12 2.39 6.31
C VAL A 275 -17.21 2.90 7.74
N ASP A 276 -16.09 2.86 8.46
CA ASP A 276 -15.89 3.59 9.70
C ASP A 276 -14.90 4.73 9.43
N ALA A 277 -15.42 5.94 9.27
CA ALA A 277 -14.68 7.12 8.84
C ALA A 277 -14.40 8.13 9.98
N GLU A 278 -15.04 7.96 11.14
CA GLU A 278 -14.96 8.91 12.26
C GLU A 278 -13.53 9.01 12.82
N PRO A 279 -12.95 10.23 12.93
CA PRO A 279 -11.69 10.43 13.63
C PRO A 279 -11.79 10.12 15.12
N ARG A 280 -10.88 9.28 15.63
CA ARG A 280 -10.73 8.96 17.06
C ARG A 280 -9.26 8.99 17.45
N GLU A 281 -8.96 9.34 18.70
CA GLU A 281 -7.58 9.59 19.18
C GLU A 281 -6.64 8.39 18.98
N ASN A 282 -7.13 7.17 19.21
CA ASN A 282 -6.35 5.94 19.09
C ASN A 282 -6.47 5.27 17.71
N LYS A 283 -7.16 5.89 16.76
CA LYS A 283 -7.33 5.33 15.41
C LYS A 283 -6.08 5.66 14.58
N PRO A 284 -5.36 4.66 14.06
CA PRO A 284 -4.15 4.92 13.29
C PRO A 284 -4.45 5.77 12.06
N PRO A 285 -3.49 6.62 11.62
CA PRO A 285 -3.62 7.33 10.35
C PRO A 285 -3.58 6.34 9.18
N GLY A 286 -4.19 6.71 8.06
CA GLY A 286 -4.32 5.88 6.87
C GLY A 286 -5.69 5.23 6.74
N GLY A 287 -5.75 4.15 5.97
CA GLY A 287 -6.94 3.34 5.76
C GLY A 287 -6.59 1.86 5.60
N PHE A 288 -7.59 1.00 5.79
CA PHE A 288 -7.53 -0.39 5.35
C PHE A 288 -8.90 -0.88 4.94
N CYS A 289 -8.92 -1.93 4.13
CA CYS A 289 -10.11 -2.64 3.70
C CYS A 289 -9.98 -4.14 4.03
N ALA A 290 -10.87 -4.66 4.86
CA ALA A 290 -10.92 -6.06 5.25
C ALA A 290 -12.04 -6.80 4.49
N PRO A 291 -11.75 -7.90 3.78
CA PRO A 291 -12.76 -8.64 3.02
C PRO A 291 -13.58 -9.61 3.86
N PHE A 292 -14.85 -9.77 3.46
CA PHE A 292 -15.79 -10.75 3.99
C PHE A 292 -16.42 -11.50 2.80
N PHE A 293 -15.65 -12.45 2.24
CA PHE A 293 -15.96 -13.08 0.95
C PHE A 293 -17.31 -13.82 0.92
N SER A 294 -17.65 -14.54 2.00
CA SER A 294 -18.92 -15.28 2.07
C SER A 294 -20.13 -14.36 2.03
N GLU A 295 -20.04 -13.17 2.62
CA GLU A 295 -21.07 -12.13 2.58
C GLU A 295 -21.00 -11.26 1.33
N LYS A 296 -19.88 -11.33 0.58
CA LYS A 296 -19.54 -10.42 -0.52
C LYS A 296 -19.46 -8.97 -0.06
N GLU A 297 -18.90 -8.77 1.12
CA GLU A 297 -18.79 -7.47 1.76
C GLU A 297 -17.33 -7.11 2.08
N SER A 298 -17.12 -5.89 2.55
CA SER A 298 -15.85 -5.46 3.14
C SER A 298 -16.09 -4.57 4.36
N ARG A 299 -15.04 -4.32 5.15
CA ARG A 299 -15.02 -3.31 6.21
C ARG A 299 -13.83 -2.39 6.03
N ILE A 300 -14.13 -1.12 5.80
CA ILE A 300 -13.19 -0.05 5.53
C ILE A 300 -13.01 0.78 6.80
N SER A 301 -11.79 0.87 7.31
CA SER A 301 -11.43 1.76 8.41
C SER A 301 -10.63 2.92 7.86
N MET A 302 -10.99 4.15 8.21
CA MET A 302 -10.15 5.31 7.90
C MET A 302 -10.41 6.47 8.87
N ARG A 303 -9.53 7.47 8.86
CA ARG A 303 -9.76 8.77 9.52
C ARG A 303 -10.12 9.82 8.49
N TYR A 304 -11.37 10.28 8.52
CA TYR A 304 -11.84 11.33 7.61
C TYR A 304 -11.71 12.72 8.24
N ASP A 305 -10.77 13.52 7.77
CA ASP A 305 -10.51 14.89 8.26
C ASP A 305 -10.97 15.99 7.30
N GLY A 306 -11.56 15.61 6.16
CA GLY A 306 -12.03 16.52 5.13
C GLY A 306 -10.94 16.97 4.16
N SER A 307 -9.70 16.54 4.32
CA SER A 307 -8.64 16.76 3.32
C SER A 307 -8.90 15.96 2.05
N ILE A 308 -8.31 16.39 0.93
CA ILE A 308 -8.31 15.60 -0.31
C ILE A 308 -7.70 14.20 -0.12
N ASP A 309 -6.71 14.07 0.77
CA ASP A 309 -6.09 12.79 1.11
C ASP A 309 -7.10 11.84 1.76
N SER A 310 -7.95 12.33 2.66
CA SER A 310 -9.00 11.48 3.24
C SER A 310 -10.05 11.06 2.21
N VAL A 311 -10.44 11.93 1.27
CA VAL A 311 -11.35 11.57 0.17
C VAL A 311 -10.72 10.52 -0.75
N ARG A 312 -9.42 10.68 -1.05
CA ARG A 312 -8.64 9.73 -1.83
C ARG A 312 -8.55 8.37 -1.14
N ILE A 313 -8.24 8.34 0.16
CA ILE A 313 -8.21 7.09 0.94
C ILE A 313 -9.57 6.40 0.87
N LEU A 314 -10.68 7.12 1.02
CA LEU A 314 -12.01 6.51 0.88
C LEU A 314 -12.19 5.84 -0.50
N ALA A 315 -11.78 6.51 -1.58
CA ALA A 315 -11.83 5.92 -2.92
C ALA A 315 -10.87 4.72 -3.09
N HIS A 316 -9.68 4.77 -2.50
CA HIS A 316 -8.70 3.67 -2.47
C HIS A 316 -9.30 2.42 -1.85
N GLU A 317 -9.84 2.55 -0.64
CA GLU A 317 -10.38 1.42 0.12
C GLU A 317 -11.66 0.86 -0.52
N LEU A 318 -12.48 1.72 -1.15
CA LEU A 318 -13.61 1.27 -1.97
C LEU A 318 -13.15 0.51 -3.22
N GLY A 319 -11.98 0.83 -3.77
CA GLY A 319 -11.36 0.06 -4.84
C GLY A 319 -10.94 -1.34 -4.40
N HIS A 320 -10.36 -1.47 -3.21
CA HIS A 320 -10.14 -2.78 -2.59
C HIS A 320 -11.44 -3.54 -2.35
N ALA A 321 -12.47 -2.88 -1.79
CA ALA A 321 -13.76 -3.51 -1.57
C ALA A 321 -14.39 -4.04 -2.87
N TRP A 322 -14.28 -3.27 -3.95
CA TRP A 322 -14.74 -3.69 -5.28
C TRP A 322 -13.94 -4.89 -5.80
N HIS A 323 -12.61 -4.88 -5.63
CA HIS A 323 -11.76 -6.00 -6.01
C HIS A 323 -12.15 -7.27 -5.27
N PHE A 324 -12.26 -7.21 -3.94
CA PHE A 324 -12.72 -8.33 -3.12
C PHE A 324 -14.12 -8.81 -3.49
N TYR A 325 -15.04 -7.89 -3.79
CA TYR A 325 -16.38 -8.24 -4.27
C TYR A 325 -16.31 -9.08 -5.55
N ASN A 326 -15.49 -8.70 -6.55
CA ASN A 326 -15.35 -9.48 -7.78
C ASN A 326 -14.68 -10.84 -7.54
N MET A 327 -13.66 -10.88 -6.68
CA MET A 327 -13.00 -12.13 -6.28
C MET A 327 -13.94 -13.08 -5.53
N SER A 328 -14.94 -12.57 -4.80
CA SER A 328 -15.93 -13.40 -4.07
C SER A 328 -16.80 -14.31 -4.96
N PHE A 329 -16.79 -14.08 -6.27
CA PHE A 329 -17.49 -14.92 -7.25
C PHE A 329 -16.63 -16.09 -7.76
N GLU A 330 -15.45 -16.29 -7.18
CA GLU A 330 -14.55 -17.41 -7.44
C GLU A 330 -14.29 -18.19 -6.16
N GLN A 331 -14.30 -19.52 -6.26
CA GLN A 331 -13.87 -20.36 -5.14
C GLN A 331 -12.34 -20.41 -5.11
N SER A 332 -11.77 -20.25 -3.91
CA SER A 332 -10.34 -20.40 -3.67
C SER A 332 -10.10 -21.53 -2.67
N ALA A 333 -9.07 -22.33 -2.91
CA ALA A 333 -8.53 -23.31 -1.98
C ALA A 333 -7.24 -22.80 -1.29
N SER A 334 -6.94 -21.51 -1.45
CA SER A 334 -5.78 -20.83 -0.87
C SER A 334 -6.25 -19.65 -0.02
N PHE A 335 -5.44 -19.24 0.97
CA PHE A 335 -5.70 -18.04 1.76
C PHE A 335 -5.32 -16.79 0.98
N LEU A 336 -5.99 -15.66 1.24
CA LEU A 336 -5.85 -14.41 0.51
C LEU A 336 -4.40 -13.91 0.44
N ASP A 337 -3.64 -14.07 1.52
CA ASP A 337 -2.21 -13.73 1.59
C ASP A 337 -1.35 -14.57 0.64
N ASP A 338 -1.81 -15.76 0.24
CA ASP A 338 -1.12 -16.65 -0.68
C ASP A 338 -1.44 -16.36 -2.16
N TYR A 339 -2.60 -15.76 -2.47
CA TYR A 339 -3.07 -15.61 -3.86
C TYR A 339 -3.54 -14.21 -4.27
N LEU A 340 -3.45 -13.18 -3.44
CA LEU A 340 -3.69 -11.79 -3.88
C LEU A 340 -2.36 -11.00 -3.99
N PRO A 341 -1.74 -10.95 -5.18
CA PRO A 341 -0.58 -10.11 -5.43
C PRO A 341 -0.82 -8.64 -5.09
N MET A 342 0.08 -8.01 -4.32
CA MET A 342 0.03 -6.57 -4.03
C MET A 342 -0.03 -5.73 -5.31
N SER A 343 0.71 -6.14 -6.36
CA SER A 343 0.68 -5.47 -7.66
C SER A 343 -0.74 -5.30 -8.20
N THR A 344 -1.58 -6.33 -8.10
CA THR A 344 -2.98 -6.30 -8.56
C THR A 344 -3.90 -5.59 -7.58
N ALA A 345 -3.72 -5.82 -6.27
CA ALA A 345 -4.52 -5.17 -5.23
C ALA A 345 -4.35 -3.64 -5.29
N GLU A 346 -3.11 -3.16 -5.38
CA GLU A 346 -2.80 -1.73 -5.46
C GLU A 346 -3.15 -1.13 -6.83
N SER A 347 -3.07 -1.92 -7.92
CA SER A 347 -3.60 -1.47 -9.22
C SER A 347 -5.09 -1.19 -9.16
N ALA A 348 -5.86 -2.01 -8.43
CA ALA A 348 -7.28 -1.80 -8.26
C ALA A 348 -7.55 -0.53 -7.44
N SER A 349 -7.01 -0.44 -6.23
CA SER A 349 -7.27 0.69 -5.33
C SER A 349 -6.81 2.04 -5.91
N ILE A 350 -5.59 2.11 -6.48
CA ILE A 350 -5.05 3.34 -7.09
C ILE A 350 -5.82 3.75 -8.36
N PHE A 351 -6.44 2.80 -9.08
CA PHE A 351 -7.31 3.12 -10.22
C PHE A 351 -8.50 3.99 -9.77
N PHE A 352 -9.15 3.63 -8.67
CA PHE A 352 -10.28 4.39 -8.13
C PHE A 352 -9.86 5.75 -7.56
N GLU A 353 -8.68 5.85 -6.94
CA GLU A 353 -8.12 7.14 -6.54
C GLU A 353 -7.93 8.06 -7.75
N THR A 354 -7.28 7.54 -8.80
CA THR A 354 -6.91 8.31 -9.98
C THR A 354 -8.16 8.74 -10.75
N LEU A 355 -9.19 7.87 -10.80
CA LEU A 355 -10.49 8.18 -11.36
C LEU A 355 -11.17 9.35 -10.63
N LEU A 356 -11.23 9.30 -9.30
CA LEU A 356 -11.80 10.36 -8.47
C LEU A 356 -11.07 11.69 -8.69
N ILE A 357 -9.75 11.69 -8.66
CA ILE A 357 -8.97 12.94 -8.79
C ILE A 357 -9.15 13.55 -10.18
N ASN A 358 -9.15 12.72 -11.23
CA ASN A 358 -9.44 13.18 -12.59
C ASN A 358 -10.84 13.78 -12.71
N TYR A 359 -11.84 13.16 -12.06
CA TYR A 359 -13.20 13.68 -12.01
C TYR A 359 -13.25 15.05 -11.32
N LEU A 360 -12.63 15.20 -10.15
CA LEU A 360 -12.61 16.47 -9.42
C LEU A 360 -11.94 17.60 -10.21
N ILE A 361 -10.83 17.31 -10.89
CA ILE A 361 -10.11 18.28 -11.75
C ILE A 361 -10.98 18.73 -12.93
N GLN A 362 -11.83 17.84 -13.46
CA GLN A 362 -12.72 18.14 -14.59
C GLN A 362 -14.00 18.86 -14.14
N ALA A 363 -14.50 18.54 -12.94
CA ALA A 363 -15.75 19.07 -12.41
C ALA A 363 -15.61 20.46 -11.78
N THR A 364 -14.41 20.86 -11.36
CA THR A 364 -14.19 22.17 -10.74
C THR A 364 -14.01 23.29 -11.77
N ASP A 365 -14.78 24.37 -11.62
CA ASP A 365 -14.57 25.63 -12.36
C ASP A 365 -13.56 26.56 -11.67
N SER A 366 -13.22 26.30 -10.40
CA SER A 366 -12.24 27.10 -9.67
C SER A 366 -10.82 26.76 -10.11
N ILE A 367 -10.11 27.76 -10.63
CA ILE A 367 -8.70 27.67 -11.03
C ILE A 367 -7.84 27.28 -9.82
N ASP A 368 -8.11 27.85 -8.66
CA ASP A 368 -7.36 27.58 -7.42
C ASP A 368 -7.49 26.12 -6.99
N ILE A 369 -8.72 25.59 -6.98
CA ILE A 369 -8.96 24.17 -6.65
C ILE A 369 -8.30 23.27 -7.69
N LYS A 370 -8.43 23.61 -8.98
CA LYS A 370 -7.80 22.86 -10.06
C LYS A 370 -6.28 22.81 -9.93
N LYS A 371 -5.66 23.94 -9.59
CA LYS A 371 -4.23 24.06 -9.33
C LYS A 371 -3.83 23.19 -8.14
N SER A 372 -4.56 23.24 -7.04
CA SER A 372 -4.28 22.40 -5.85
C SER A 372 -4.38 20.91 -6.14
N LEU A 373 -5.41 20.46 -6.88
CA LEU A 373 -5.56 19.05 -7.27
C LEU A 373 -4.45 18.58 -8.23
N LEU A 374 -4.02 19.41 -9.17
CA LEU A 374 -2.90 19.10 -10.06
C LEU A 374 -1.57 19.07 -9.31
N SER A 375 -1.32 20.03 -8.42
CA SER A 375 -0.14 20.06 -7.54
C SER A 375 -0.08 18.78 -6.70
N TRP A 376 -1.21 18.39 -6.09
CA TRP A 376 -1.33 17.14 -5.33
C TRP A 376 -1.01 15.91 -6.20
N LYS A 377 -1.53 15.84 -7.42
CA LYS A 377 -1.27 14.71 -8.34
C LYS A 377 0.20 14.61 -8.73
N ILE A 378 0.86 15.75 -8.95
CA ILE A 378 2.30 15.83 -9.23
C ILE A 378 3.11 15.38 -8.00
N ARG A 379 2.76 15.83 -6.79
CA ARG A 379 3.42 15.41 -5.55
C ARG A 379 3.28 13.90 -5.33
N ASN A 380 2.12 13.32 -5.61
CA ASN A 380 1.94 11.88 -5.54
C ASN A 380 2.75 11.11 -6.59
N CYS A 381 3.02 11.69 -7.77
CA CYS A 381 3.99 11.11 -8.68
C CYS A 381 5.39 11.03 -8.07
N PHE A 382 5.82 12.04 -7.28
CA PHE A 382 7.10 11.98 -6.58
C PHE A 382 7.11 10.86 -5.53
N ASN A 383 5.99 10.59 -4.87
CA ASN A 383 5.85 9.46 -3.95
C ASN A 383 5.88 8.12 -4.70
N TYR A 384 4.92 7.88 -5.58
CA TYR A 384 4.70 6.59 -6.23
C TYR A 384 5.75 6.20 -7.26
N VAL A 385 6.51 7.16 -7.80
CA VAL A 385 7.54 6.89 -8.80
C VAL A 385 8.93 7.14 -8.21
N MET A 386 9.22 8.37 -7.78
CA MET A 386 10.59 8.75 -7.43
C MET A 386 11.04 8.19 -6.07
N ALA A 387 10.25 8.38 -5.01
CA ALA A 387 10.59 7.87 -3.67
C ALA A 387 10.58 6.34 -3.61
N ILE A 388 9.65 5.69 -4.33
CA ILE A 388 9.63 4.22 -4.43
C ILE A 388 10.81 3.71 -5.24
N ARG A 389 11.17 4.36 -6.36
CA ARG A 389 12.39 4.03 -7.10
C ARG A 389 13.64 4.13 -6.22
N ALA A 390 13.75 5.18 -5.40
CA ALA A 390 14.83 5.31 -4.43
C ALA A 390 14.83 4.15 -3.42
N SER A 391 13.66 3.77 -2.90
CA SER A 391 13.52 2.65 -1.96
C SER A 391 13.88 1.31 -2.58
N PHE A 392 13.48 1.07 -3.83
CA PHE A 392 13.81 -0.13 -4.61
C PHE A 392 15.31 -0.23 -4.89
N GLU A 393 15.93 0.86 -5.37
CA GLU A 393 17.37 0.92 -5.62
C GLU A 393 18.17 0.75 -4.32
N PHE A 394 17.71 1.33 -3.21
CA PHE A 394 18.31 1.10 -1.89
C PHE A 394 18.27 -0.37 -1.49
N GLU A 395 17.09 -1.01 -1.49
CA GLU A 395 16.95 -2.42 -1.12
C GLU A 395 17.80 -3.33 -2.01
N LYS A 396 17.79 -3.10 -3.33
CA LYS A 396 18.57 -3.89 -4.28
C LYS A 396 20.07 -3.81 -3.97
N ASN A 397 20.60 -2.60 -3.81
CA ASN A 397 22.02 -2.39 -3.52
C ASN A 397 22.41 -2.87 -2.11
N PHE A 398 21.51 -2.72 -1.13
CA PHE A 398 21.71 -3.23 0.23
C PHE A 398 21.80 -4.76 0.25
N TYR A 399 20.85 -5.46 -0.38
CA TYR A 399 20.86 -6.92 -0.41
C TYR A 399 22.08 -7.47 -1.14
N GLU A 400 22.51 -6.81 -2.22
CA GLU A 400 23.72 -7.22 -2.95
C GLU A 400 24.97 -7.07 -2.08
N LYS A 401 25.15 -5.93 -1.43
CA LYS A 401 26.31 -5.71 -0.54
C LYS A 401 26.30 -6.60 0.70
N CYS A 402 25.12 -6.89 1.28
CA CYS A 402 25.04 -7.68 2.51
C CYS A 402 25.25 -9.19 2.28
N LYS A 403 25.33 -9.65 1.02
CA LYS A 403 25.81 -11.00 0.68
C LYS A 403 27.28 -11.20 1.07
N GLU A 404 28.10 -10.15 1.00
CA GLU A 404 29.55 -10.23 1.24
C GLU A 404 29.90 -10.16 2.73
N SER A 405 29.33 -9.17 3.44
CA SER A 405 29.57 -8.93 4.87
C SER A 405 28.53 -7.98 5.48
N PRO A 406 28.39 -7.93 6.81
CA PRO A 406 27.58 -6.91 7.46
C PRO A 406 28.03 -5.49 7.10
N ILE A 407 27.08 -4.62 6.79
CA ILE A 407 27.30 -3.24 6.35
C ILE A 407 27.19 -2.29 7.56
N SER A 408 28.11 -1.33 7.71
CA SER A 408 28.02 -0.32 8.76
C SER A 408 26.85 0.64 8.56
N ALA A 409 26.37 1.29 9.63
CA ALA A 409 25.28 2.25 9.54
C ALA A 409 25.58 3.40 8.55
N ASP A 410 26.81 3.91 8.54
CA ASP A 410 27.25 4.98 7.62
C ASP A 410 27.19 4.55 6.15
N GLU A 411 27.55 3.30 5.85
CA GLU A 411 27.49 2.80 4.47
C GLU A 411 26.05 2.50 4.05
N ILE A 412 25.17 2.03 4.96
CA ILE A 412 23.73 1.89 4.68
C ILE A 412 23.10 3.26 4.39
N GLU A 413 23.42 4.27 5.20
CA GLU A 413 22.98 5.66 4.98
C GLU A 413 23.45 6.17 3.61
N LYS A 414 24.72 5.95 3.26
CA LYS A 414 25.26 6.33 1.95
C LYS A 414 24.56 5.63 0.79
N ILE A 415 24.28 4.32 0.88
CA ILE A 415 23.52 3.59 -0.15
C ILE A 415 22.12 4.22 -0.30
N SER A 416 21.49 4.59 0.82
CA SER A 416 20.17 5.21 0.82
C SER A 416 20.18 6.59 0.16
N ILE A 417 21.19 7.43 0.43
CA ILE A 417 21.34 8.76 -0.18
C ILE A 417 21.61 8.63 -1.69
N VAL A 418 22.53 7.76 -2.12
CA VAL A 418 22.84 7.56 -3.55
C VAL A 418 21.61 7.07 -4.33
N ALA A 419 20.80 6.21 -3.73
CA ALA A 419 19.55 5.76 -4.34
C ALA A 419 18.54 6.92 -4.51
N GLN A 420 18.46 7.83 -3.53
CA GLN A 420 17.64 9.04 -3.64
C GLN A 420 18.19 10.00 -4.70
N GLU A 421 19.49 10.27 -4.71
CA GLU A 421 20.15 11.12 -5.72
C GLU A 421 19.83 10.67 -7.14
N LYS A 422 19.96 9.35 -7.41
CA LYS A 422 19.62 8.76 -8.70
C LYS A 422 18.14 8.93 -9.02
N ALA A 423 17.25 8.59 -8.09
CA ALA A 423 15.81 8.64 -8.33
C ALA A 423 15.26 10.06 -8.52
N TYR A 424 15.94 11.07 -7.95
CA TYR A 424 15.60 12.49 -8.10
C TYR A 424 16.46 13.24 -9.12
N GLY A 425 17.29 12.53 -9.90
CA GLY A 425 18.11 13.15 -10.94
C GLY A 425 19.08 14.23 -10.40
N ASN A 426 19.57 14.06 -9.17
CA ASN A 426 20.43 15.02 -8.45
C ASN A 426 19.80 16.43 -8.30
N ALA A 427 18.48 16.54 -8.35
CA ALA A 427 17.80 17.83 -8.39
C ALA A 427 17.61 18.52 -7.02
N LEU A 428 17.84 17.79 -5.92
CA LEU A 428 17.69 18.27 -4.55
C LEU A 428 19.05 18.66 -3.95
N SER A 429 19.07 19.69 -3.10
CA SER A 429 20.30 20.07 -2.38
C SER A 429 20.60 19.20 -1.16
N GLU A 430 19.56 18.61 -0.57
CA GLU A 430 19.67 17.72 0.59
C GLU A 430 18.64 16.59 0.48
N TYR A 431 19.02 15.40 0.93
CA TYR A 431 18.22 14.18 0.92
C TYR A 431 17.93 13.71 2.35
N GLN A 432 17.09 12.68 2.53
CA GLN A 432 16.74 12.15 3.85
C GLN A 432 17.70 11.02 4.24
N PRO A 433 18.68 11.22 5.14
CA PRO A 433 19.67 10.18 5.51
C PRO A 433 19.05 8.93 6.15
N PHE A 434 17.96 9.08 6.91
CA PHE A 434 17.41 7.99 7.72
C PHE A 434 16.16 7.32 7.15
N VAL A 435 15.91 7.39 5.83
CA VAL A 435 14.79 6.67 5.20
C VAL A 435 14.81 5.19 5.58
N TRP A 436 15.99 4.57 5.57
CA TRP A 436 16.19 3.15 5.89
C TRP A 436 15.89 2.77 7.35
N MET A 437 15.78 3.74 8.27
CA MET A 437 15.31 3.51 9.65
C MET A 437 13.81 3.81 9.78
N LYS A 438 13.34 4.86 9.10
CA LYS A 438 11.96 5.35 9.21
C LYS A 438 10.95 4.44 8.53
N TYR A 439 11.33 3.82 7.41
CA TYR A 439 10.41 3.04 6.58
C TYR A 439 10.33 1.61 7.09
N VAL A 440 9.20 1.27 7.72
CA VAL A 440 8.91 -0.07 8.24
C VAL A 440 8.98 -1.15 7.15
N GLN A 441 8.71 -0.77 5.90
CA GLN A 441 8.68 -1.64 4.74
C GLN A 441 9.96 -2.45 4.55
N PHE A 442 11.12 -1.90 4.93
CA PHE A 442 12.39 -2.62 4.83
C PHE A 442 12.54 -3.76 5.86
N TYR A 443 11.76 -3.71 6.93
CA TYR A 443 11.84 -4.64 8.07
C TYR A 443 10.70 -5.66 8.11
N ILE A 444 9.69 -5.56 7.24
CA ILE A 444 8.56 -6.52 7.17
C ILE A 444 9.09 -7.91 6.83
N ALA A 445 8.98 -8.88 7.74
CA ALA A 445 9.66 -10.18 7.62
C ALA A 445 9.46 -10.86 6.26
N ASP A 446 8.21 -10.91 5.80
CA ASP A 446 7.80 -11.73 4.66
C ASP A 446 7.77 -11.02 3.30
N VAL A 447 7.87 -9.69 3.26
CA VAL A 447 7.61 -8.89 2.05
C VAL A 447 8.80 -8.00 1.66
N PRO A 448 9.93 -8.57 1.19
CA PRO A 448 11.01 -7.77 0.63
C PRO A 448 10.57 -7.07 -0.66
N PHE A 449 11.14 -5.90 -0.94
CA PHE A 449 10.78 -5.05 -2.07
C PHE A 449 9.29 -4.64 -2.06
N TYR A 450 8.72 -4.42 -0.87
CA TYR A 450 7.31 -4.06 -0.64
C TYR A 450 6.80 -2.90 -1.53
N ASN A 451 7.68 -1.97 -1.92
CA ASN A 451 7.27 -0.68 -2.45
C ASN A 451 6.97 -0.67 -3.97
N TYR A 452 7.72 -1.39 -4.82
CA TYR A 452 7.53 -1.31 -6.28
C TYR A 452 6.13 -1.71 -6.78
N PRO A 453 5.36 -2.62 -6.12
CA PRO A 453 3.98 -2.91 -6.51
C PRO A 453 3.08 -1.67 -6.56
N TYR A 454 3.35 -0.65 -5.73
CA TYR A 454 2.62 0.62 -5.79
C TYR A 454 3.01 1.45 -7.02
N THR A 455 4.28 1.47 -7.43
CA THR A 455 4.68 2.10 -8.71
C THR A 455 4.01 1.39 -9.90
N PHE A 456 4.01 0.05 -9.88
CA PHE A 456 3.30 -0.76 -10.86
C PHE A 456 1.82 -0.36 -10.90
N GLY A 457 1.13 -0.38 -9.74
CA GLY A 457 -0.29 -0.06 -9.64
C GLY A 457 -0.62 1.36 -10.08
N TYR A 458 0.21 2.34 -9.70
CA TYR A 458 0.08 3.72 -10.12
C TYR A 458 0.16 3.88 -11.64
N LEU A 459 1.20 3.33 -12.29
CA LEU A 459 1.37 3.48 -13.74
C LEU A 459 0.33 2.66 -14.53
N VAL A 460 -0.01 1.45 -14.07
CA VAL A 460 -1.09 0.64 -14.68
C VAL A 460 -2.43 1.38 -14.61
N SER A 461 -2.73 2.03 -13.48
CA SER A 461 -3.97 2.80 -13.29
C SER A 461 -4.15 3.90 -14.33
N PHE A 462 -3.10 4.67 -14.64
CA PHE A 462 -3.16 5.67 -15.71
C PHE A 462 -3.47 5.04 -17.07
N SER A 463 -2.79 3.95 -17.41
CA SER A 463 -2.99 3.27 -18.68
C SER A 463 -4.40 2.67 -18.79
N LEU A 464 -4.90 2.02 -17.73
CA LEU A 464 -6.26 1.48 -17.66
C LEU A 464 -7.33 2.58 -17.79
N LEU A 465 -7.11 3.76 -17.20
CA LEU A 465 -8.03 4.89 -17.35
C LEU A 465 -8.08 5.45 -18.77
N GLU A 466 -6.97 5.47 -19.50
CA GLU A 466 -6.99 5.84 -20.91
C GLU A 466 -7.78 4.83 -21.74
N ILE A 467 -7.60 3.53 -21.47
CA ILE A 467 -8.36 2.46 -22.14
C ILE A 467 -9.85 2.56 -21.81
N ALA A 468 -10.21 2.88 -20.56
CA ALA A 468 -11.58 3.11 -20.16
C ALA A 468 -12.23 4.26 -20.95
N LYS A 469 -11.47 5.31 -21.28
CA LYS A 469 -11.96 6.42 -22.12
C LYS A 469 -12.15 6.00 -23.57
N GLU A 470 -11.26 5.19 -24.11
CA GLU A 470 -11.31 4.70 -25.50
C GLU A 470 -12.42 3.66 -25.71
N ASN A 471 -12.63 2.76 -24.74
CA ASN A 471 -13.49 1.57 -24.86
C ASN A 471 -14.64 1.54 -23.82
N LYS A 472 -15.31 2.68 -23.62
CA LYS A 472 -16.30 2.87 -22.54
C LYS A 472 -17.31 1.74 -22.37
N SER A 473 -17.87 1.22 -23.47
CA SER A 473 -18.97 0.24 -23.41
C SER A 473 -18.56 -1.17 -22.96
N THR A 474 -17.27 -1.52 -23.05
CA THR A 474 -16.79 -2.87 -22.74
C THR A 474 -15.75 -2.92 -21.63
N PHE A 475 -15.16 -1.77 -21.28
CA PHE A 475 -14.10 -1.69 -20.27
C PHE A 475 -14.55 -2.28 -18.93
N HIS A 476 -15.70 -1.87 -18.41
CA HIS A 476 -16.17 -2.32 -17.09
C HIS A 476 -16.32 -3.84 -17.01
N SER A 477 -16.95 -4.47 -18.00
CA SER A 477 -17.09 -5.93 -18.05
C SER A 477 -15.74 -6.63 -18.08
N LYS A 478 -14.78 -6.12 -18.86
CA LYS A 478 -13.41 -6.67 -18.93
C LYS A 478 -12.65 -6.47 -17.62
N TYR A 479 -12.82 -5.32 -16.97
CA TYR A 479 -12.19 -5.00 -15.70
C TYR A 479 -12.70 -5.90 -14.56
N LYS A 480 -14.00 -6.20 -14.51
CA LYS A 480 -14.56 -7.18 -13.56
C LYS A 480 -13.93 -8.56 -13.70
N GLU A 481 -13.88 -9.09 -14.92
CA GLU A 481 -13.28 -10.41 -15.17
C GLU A 481 -11.78 -10.41 -14.88
N PHE A 482 -11.06 -9.31 -15.19
CA PHE A 482 -9.66 -9.14 -14.79
C PHE A 482 -9.49 -9.22 -13.27
N LEU A 483 -10.24 -8.43 -12.50
CA LEU A 483 -10.18 -8.40 -11.03
C LEU A 483 -10.57 -9.76 -10.42
N ARG A 484 -11.54 -10.45 -11.01
CA ARG A 484 -12.00 -11.77 -10.58
C ARG A 484 -10.94 -12.86 -10.73
N GLU A 485 -10.05 -12.72 -11.71
CA GLU A 485 -9.01 -13.70 -12.02
C GLU A 485 -7.62 -13.36 -11.45
N THR A 486 -7.46 -12.22 -10.76
CA THR A 486 -6.18 -11.87 -10.13
C THR A 486 -5.72 -12.96 -9.17
N GLY A 487 -4.42 -13.27 -9.19
CA GLY A 487 -3.87 -14.36 -8.39
C GLY A 487 -3.85 -15.73 -9.06
N LYS A 488 -4.61 -15.92 -10.14
CA LYS A 488 -4.70 -17.22 -10.83
C LYS A 488 -3.68 -17.38 -11.96
N ALA A 489 -3.15 -16.28 -12.47
CA ALA A 489 -2.13 -16.24 -13.51
C ALA A 489 -1.28 -14.97 -13.34
N PRO A 490 -0.07 -14.92 -13.93
CA PRO A 490 0.72 -13.69 -13.97
C PRO A 490 -0.09 -12.50 -14.51
N VAL A 491 0.13 -11.33 -13.93
CA VAL A 491 -0.63 -10.11 -14.23
C VAL A 491 -0.48 -9.73 -15.71
N GLU A 492 0.69 -9.97 -16.30
CA GLU A 492 0.93 -9.75 -17.73
C GLU A 492 0.04 -10.62 -18.62
N GLU A 493 -0.23 -11.86 -18.22
CA GLU A 493 -1.14 -12.75 -18.94
C GLU A 493 -2.60 -12.31 -18.77
N LEU A 494 -3.00 -11.93 -17.56
CA LEU A 494 -4.35 -11.45 -17.28
C LEU A 494 -4.66 -10.15 -18.03
N ILE A 495 -3.73 -9.19 -18.03
CA ILE A 495 -3.91 -7.94 -18.79
C ILE A 495 -3.95 -8.21 -20.30
N LYS A 496 -3.11 -9.11 -20.80
CA LYS A 496 -3.14 -9.52 -22.21
C LYS A 496 -4.47 -10.19 -22.58
N LYS A 497 -4.99 -11.07 -21.72
CA LYS A 497 -6.26 -11.78 -21.91
C LYS A 497 -7.45 -10.83 -21.98
N HIS A 498 -7.57 -9.91 -21.02
CA HIS A 498 -8.77 -9.08 -20.86
C HIS A 498 -8.73 -7.77 -21.66
N PHE A 499 -7.54 -7.19 -21.82
CA PHE A 499 -7.37 -5.90 -22.48
C PHE A 499 -6.59 -5.94 -23.79
N GLU A 500 -6.07 -7.10 -24.20
CA GLU A 500 -5.26 -7.26 -25.43
C GLU A 500 -3.98 -6.42 -25.41
N ILE A 501 -3.40 -6.25 -24.22
CA ILE A 501 -2.25 -5.38 -23.98
C ILE A 501 -1.05 -6.18 -23.50
N ASP A 502 0.10 -5.85 -24.09
CA ASP A 502 1.39 -6.36 -23.66
C ASP A 502 2.07 -5.36 -22.72
N ILE A 503 2.05 -5.66 -21.42
CA ILE A 503 2.72 -4.83 -20.40
C ILE A 503 4.23 -5.10 -20.31
N THR A 504 4.77 -6.06 -21.08
CA THR A 504 6.23 -6.24 -21.21
C THR A 504 6.85 -5.21 -22.17
N SER A 505 6.01 -4.40 -22.83
CA SER A 505 6.43 -3.35 -23.75
C SER A 505 6.67 -2.01 -23.06
N TYR A 506 7.80 -1.36 -23.36
CA TYR A 506 8.08 0.03 -22.98
C TYR A 506 6.91 0.98 -23.29
N ALA A 507 6.29 0.82 -24.47
CA ALA A 507 5.25 1.71 -24.96
C ALA A 507 4.00 1.73 -24.07
N PHE A 508 3.73 0.65 -23.32
CA PHE A 508 2.63 0.61 -22.36
C PHE A 508 2.91 1.55 -21.17
N TRP A 509 4.11 1.50 -20.60
CA TRP A 509 4.50 2.30 -19.44
C TRP A 509 4.67 3.79 -19.79
N ASP A 510 5.23 4.07 -20.97
CA ASP A 510 5.39 5.44 -21.47
C ASP A 510 4.06 6.20 -21.65
N LYS A 511 2.94 5.49 -21.90
CA LYS A 511 1.61 6.11 -21.94
C LYS A 511 1.22 6.75 -20.60
N ALA A 512 1.55 6.10 -19.48
CA ALA A 512 1.30 6.66 -18.15
C ALA A 512 2.11 7.95 -17.94
N PHE A 513 3.39 7.96 -18.32
CA PHE A 513 4.24 9.15 -18.23
C PHE A 513 3.81 10.29 -19.15
N LYS A 514 3.26 9.99 -20.34
CA LYS A 514 2.63 11.00 -21.19
C LYS A 514 1.44 11.66 -20.49
N GLN A 515 0.64 10.92 -19.73
CA GLN A 515 -0.46 11.49 -18.97
C GLN A 515 0.04 12.35 -17.80
N ILE A 516 1.03 11.86 -17.05
CA ILE A 516 1.70 12.64 -15.99
C ILE A 516 2.30 13.94 -16.56
N SER A 517 2.92 13.87 -17.74
CA SER A 517 3.47 15.05 -18.43
C SER A 517 2.40 16.08 -18.78
N LYS A 518 1.23 15.63 -19.26
CA LYS A 518 0.08 16.52 -19.51
C LYS A 518 -0.41 17.19 -18.23
N ASP A 519 -0.44 16.46 -17.11
CA ASP A 519 -0.83 17.03 -15.80
C ASP A 519 0.18 18.08 -15.33
N ILE A 520 1.48 17.82 -15.48
CA ILE A 520 2.56 18.79 -15.23
C ILE A 520 2.38 20.02 -16.11
N ASP A 521 2.17 19.86 -17.42
CA ASP A 521 1.98 20.99 -18.34
C ASP A 521 0.69 21.77 -18.08
N ALA A 522 -0.36 21.10 -17.61
CA ALA A 522 -1.59 21.77 -17.20
C ALA A 522 -1.35 22.61 -15.94
N TYR A 523 -0.63 22.06 -14.95
CA TYR A 523 -0.27 22.79 -13.74
C TYR A 523 0.62 24.01 -14.03
N LEU A 524 1.65 23.83 -14.85
CA LEU A 524 2.58 24.90 -15.26
C LEU A 524 1.90 26.05 -16.01
N ARG A 525 0.73 25.83 -16.63
CA ARG A 525 -0.07 26.87 -17.29
C ARG A 525 -0.94 27.67 -16.32
N LEU A 526 -1.11 27.20 -15.08
CA LEU A 526 -1.91 27.84 -14.03
C LEU A 526 -1.05 28.60 -13.00
N ILE A 527 0.27 28.59 -13.16
CA ILE A 527 1.24 29.37 -12.37
C ILE A 527 1.85 30.46 -13.24
#